data_AF-A0A2E0IYX2-F1
#
_entry.id   AF-A0A2E0IYX2-F1
#
_cell.length_a   1.000
_cell.length_b   1.000
_cell.length_c   1.000
_cell.angle_alpha   90.00
_cell.angle_beta   90.00
_cell.angle_gamma   90.00
#
_symmetry.space_group_name_H-M   'P 1'
#
loop_
_entity.id
_entity.type
_entity.pdbx_description
1 polymer ?
#
loop_
_entity_poly.entity_id
_entity_poly.type
_entity_poly.pdbx_seq_one_letter_code
_entity_poly.pdbx_strand_id
1 'polypeptide(L)'
;MRSRMRGGAGARSVSKLPARAVLRLRAAMKTQQPTKAEHRRMEVIKDLGCLLCKLDMGDMRHYTPCDVHHVTDGFRRLGHAFTFGACPFVHHRAKVYGSVDGWGVEEKYGMTQRDMVRLQDRLVAESEDNTVGAKVRAAMSEG
;
A
#
# COMPACT_ATOMS: atom_id res chain seq x y z
N MET A 1 34.77 -35.47 22.51
CA MET A 1 33.38 -34.95 22.62
C MET A 1 33.01 -34.21 21.35
N ARG A 2 31.73 -34.22 20.99
CA ARG A 2 31.02 -33.72 19.78
C ARG A 2 31.48 -32.29 19.40
N SER A 3 31.46 -31.79 18.17
CA SER A 3 30.42 -31.89 17.14
C SER A 3 30.93 -31.39 15.77
N ARG A 4 30.39 -31.98 14.70
CA ARG A 4 30.49 -31.59 13.29
C ARG A 4 29.61 -30.38 12.96
N MET A 5 30.04 -29.64 11.92
CA MET A 5 29.24 -28.94 10.87
C MET A 5 28.48 -27.65 11.28
N ARG A 6 28.47 -26.60 10.46
CA ARG A 6 27.95 -26.56 9.09
C ARG A 6 28.58 -25.47 8.21
N GLY A 7 28.92 -25.85 6.98
CA GLY A 7 29.39 -24.95 5.93
C GLY A 7 28.28 -24.03 5.40
N GLY A 8 28.71 -22.86 4.94
CA GLY A 8 27.87 -21.87 4.27
C GLY A 8 27.30 -22.44 2.98
N ALA A 9 25.97 -22.38 2.85
CA ALA A 9 25.28 -22.65 1.60
C ALA A 9 25.65 -21.53 0.61
N GLY A 10 26.52 -21.87 -0.35
CA GLY A 10 26.86 -20.98 -1.46
C GLY A 10 25.60 -20.57 -2.22
N ALA A 11 25.43 -19.27 -2.41
CA ALA A 11 24.48 -18.71 -3.36
C ALA A 11 24.81 -19.30 -4.75
N ARG A 12 23.96 -20.24 -5.21
CA ARG A 12 24.13 -20.85 -6.53
C ARG A 12 23.95 -19.77 -7.59
N SER A 13 24.94 -19.63 -8.47
CA SER A 13 24.88 -18.68 -9.56
C SER A 13 23.65 -18.98 -10.43
N VAL A 14 22.79 -17.97 -10.62
CA VAL A 14 21.57 -18.03 -11.45
C VAL A 14 21.88 -18.34 -12.93
N SER A 15 23.15 -18.29 -13.34
CA SER A 15 23.63 -18.56 -14.70
C SER A 15 23.50 -20.01 -15.17
N LYS A 16 23.15 -20.97 -14.29
CA LYS A 16 23.00 -22.40 -14.64
C LYS A 16 21.55 -22.89 -14.65
N LEU A 17 20.57 -22.01 -14.51
CA LEU A 17 19.17 -22.42 -14.48
C LEU A 17 18.66 -22.71 -15.90
N PRO A 18 17.86 -23.78 -16.10
CA PRO A 18 17.24 -24.04 -17.38
C PRO A 18 16.31 -22.89 -17.77
N ALA A 19 16.19 -22.58 -19.06
CA ALA A 19 15.44 -21.44 -19.58
C ALA A 19 14.01 -21.34 -19.00
N ARG A 20 13.34 -22.48 -18.76
CA ARG A 20 12.02 -22.55 -18.11
C ARG A 20 12.02 -22.08 -16.65
N ALA A 21 13.07 -22.39 -15.89
CA ALA A 21 13.23 -21.91 -14.51
C ALA A 21 13.56 -20.42 -14.49
N VAL A 22 14.38 -19.94 -15.43
CA VAL A 22 14.65 -18.50 -15.62
C VAL A 22 13.36 -17.75 -15.98
N LEU A 23 12.52 -18.32 -16.84
CA LEU A 23 11.23 -17.72 -17.22
C LEU A 23 10.26 -17.64 -16.03
N ARG A 24 10.16 -18.71 -15.21
CA ARG A 24 9.35 -18.73 -13.99
C ARG A 24 9.84 -17.72 -12.95
N LEU A 25 11.15 -17.63 -12.76
CA LEU A 25 11.74 -16.63 -11.86
C LEU A 25 11.51 -15.21 -12.37
N ARG A 26 11.68 -14.96 -13.67
CA ARG A 26 11.37 -13.66 -14.28
C ARG A 26 9.88 -13.30 -14.19
N ALA A 27 8.98 -14.28 -14.30
CA ALA A 27 7.56 -14.07 -14.07
C ALA A 27 7.25 -13.74 -12.60
N ALA A 28 7.95 -14.37 -11.65
CA ALA A 28 7.85 -14.05 -10.24
C ALA A 28 8.52 -12.71 -9.86
N MET A 29 9.45 -12.21 -10.70
CA MET A 29 10.29 -11.03 -10.46
C MET A 29 9.88 -9.81 -11.29
N LYS A 30 9.00 -9.96 -12.28
CA LYS A 30 8.24 -8.84 -12.85
C LYS A 30 7.42 -8.26 -11.71
N THR A 31 7.82 -7.07 -11.25
CA THR A 31 7.07 -6.16 -10.35
C THR A 31 5.66 -6.69 -10.09
N GLN A 32 5.52 -7.42 -8.99
CA GLN A 32 4.37 -8.29 -8.73
C GLN A 32 3.09 -7.55 -9.07
N GLN A 33 2.40 -7.95 -10.14
CA GLN A 33 1.10 -7.35 -10.45
C GLN A 33 0.20 -7.55 -9.24
N PRO A 34 -0.58 -6.53 -8.84
CA PRO A 34 -1.49 -6.69 -7.72
C PRO A 34 -2.45 -7.84 -8.02
N THR A 35 -2.68 -8.68 -7.01
CA THR A 35 -3.79 -9.64 -7.03
C THR A 35 -5.12 -8.90 -7.19
N LYS A 36 -6.18 -9.60 -7.58
CA LYS A 36 -7.52 -8.99 -7.70
C LYS A 36 -7.98 -8.31 -6.39
N ALA A 37 -7.66 -8.92 -5.25
CA ALA A 37 -7.98 -8.37 -3.94
C ALA A 37 -7.19 -7.10 -3.64
N GLU A 38 -5.88 -7.07 -3.93
CA GLU A 38 -5.05 -5.88 -3.76
C GLU A 38 -5.48 -4.75 -4.71
N HIS A 39 -5.83 -5.07 -5.95
CA HIS A 39 -6.37 -4.10 -6.88
C HIS A 39 -7.69 -3.51 -6.36
N ARG A 40 -8.65 -4.34 -5.94
CA ARG A 40 -9.91 -3.88 -5.34
C ARG A 40 -9.67 -2.98 -4.15
N ARG A 41 -8.78 -3.36 -3.24
CA ARG A 41 -8.39 -2.52 -2.10
C ARG A 41 -7.90 -1.16 -2.56
N MET A 42 -7.00 -1.10 -3.55
CA MET A 42 -6.44 0.16 -4.05
C MET A 42 -7.51 1.05 -4.70
N GLU A 43 -8.51 0.47 -5.38
CA GLU A 43 -9.66 1.23 -5.88
C GLU A 43 -10.52 1.79 -4.74
N VAL A 44 -10.81 0.99 -3.71
CA VAL A 44 -11.52 1.48 -2.51
C VAL A 44 -10.76 2.60 -1.82
N ILE A 45 -9.43 2.54 -1.76
CA ILE A 45 -8.61 3.63 -1.22
C ILE A 45 -8.83 4.93 -2.01
N LYS A 46 -8.92 4.86 -3.34
CA LYS A 46 -9.20 6.04 -4.18
C LYS A 46 -10.61 6.60 -3.92
N ASP A 47 -11.59 5.72 -3.72
CA ASP A 47 -12.96 6.11 -3.39
C ASP A 47 -13.06 6.77 -2.00
N LEU A 48 -12.21 6.34 -1.05
CA LEU A 48 -12.13 6.92 0.29
C LEU A 48 -11.44 8.29 0.29
N GLY A 49 -10.50 8.52 -0.63
CA GLY A 49 -9.75 9.76 -0.77
C GLY A 49 -8.54 9.86 0.18
N CYS A 50 -7.95 11.06 0.23
CA CYS A 50 -6.71 11.29 0.97
C CYS A 50 -6.88 11.14 2.49
N LEU A 51 -6.12 10.21 3.07
CA LEU A 51 -6.13 9.97 4.51
C LEU A 51 -5.59 11.17 5.32
N LEU A 52 -4.56 11.81 4.79
CA LEU A 52 -3.88 12.91 5.49
C LEU A 52 -4.74 14.19 5.50
N CYS A 53 -5.49 14.46 4.43
CA CYS A 53 -6.52 15.51 4.43
C CYS A 53 -7.60 15.25 5.50
N LYS A 54 -8.05 14.00 5.67
CA LYS A 54 -9.03 13.65 6.73
C LYS A 54 -8.49 13.96 8.12
N LEU A 55 -7.21 13.64 8.36
CA LEU A 55 -6.54 13.93 9.62
C LEU A 55 -6.36 15.45 9.84
N ASP A 56 -5.91 16.18 8.82
CA ASP A 56 -5.74 17.64 8.88
C ASP A 56 -7.07 18.37 9.15
N MET A 57 -8.17 17.86 8.60
CA MET A 57 -9.51 18.43 8.79
C MET A 57 -10.21 17.94 10.06
N GLY A 58 -9.68 16.89 10.72
CA GLY A 58 -10.35 16.23 11.84
C GLY A 58 -11.67 15.52 11.46
N ASP A 59 -11.88 15.21 10.18
CA ASP A 59 -13.09 14.57 9.67
C ASP A 59 -12.75 13.37 8.76
N MET A 60 -13.04 12.16 9.24
CA MET A 60 -12.79 10.92 8.50
C MET A 60 -13.71 10.74 7.28
N ARG A 61 -14.79 11.52 7.17
CA ARG A 61 -15.68 11.52 6.00
C ARG A 61 -15.22 12.48 4.90
N HIS A 62 -14.30 13.40 5.20
CA HIS A 62 -13.80 14.37 4.23
C HIS A 62 -13.19 13.66 3.02
N TYR A 63 -13.57 14.08 1.80
CA TYR A 63 -13.05 13.51 0.57
C TYR A 63 -12.16 14.52 -0.16
N THR A 64 -10.94 14.08 -0.46
CA THR A 64 -10.04 14.74 -1.41
C THR A 64 -9.50 13.66 -2.35
N PRO A 65 -9.54 13.84 -3.69
CA PRO A 65 -8.99 12.88 -4.63
C PRO A 65 -7.54 12.51 -4.31
N CYS A 66 -7.20 11.23 -4.43
CA CYS A 66 -5.87 10.74 -4.04
C CYS A 66 -5.26 9.73 -5.00
N ASP A 67 -3.93 9.70 -4.98
CA ASP A 67 -3.13 8.59 -5.48
C ASP A 67 -2.87 7.59 -4.35
N VAL A 68 -2.59 6.34 -4.72
CA VAL A 68 -2.21 5.29 -3.78
C VAL A 68 -0.71 5.39 -3.49
N HIS A 69 -0.37 5.69 -2.23
CA HIS A 69 1.01 5.73 -1.76
C HIS A 69 1.45 4.35 -1.25
N HIS A 70 2.64 3.88 -1.67
CA HIS A 70 3.25 2.63 -1.19
C HIS A 70 4.25 2.93 -0.08
N VAL A 71 4.06 2.32 1.09
CA VAL A 71 5.03 2.45 2.18
C VAL A 71 6.32 1.69 1.84
N THR A 72 7.45 2.30 2.18
CA THR A 72 8.77 1.71 2.04
C THR A 72 9.40 1.46 3.42
N ASP A 73 10.30 0.49 3.48
CA ASP A 73 11.17 0.21 4.62
C ASP A 73 12.61 0.09 4.10
N GLY A 74 13.50 0.97 4.55
CA GLY A 74 14.89 1.02 4.07
C GLY A 74 15.00 1.06 2.54
N PHE A 75 14.26 1.96 1.88
CA PHE A 75 14.17 2.11 0.41
C PHE A 75 13.48 0.97 -0.35
N ARG A 76 12.99 -0.06 0.33
CA ARG A 76 12.27 -1.17 -0.28
C ARG A 76 10.76 -1.01 -0.09
N ARG A 77 9.98 -1.07 -1.17
CA ARG A 77 8.50 -1.12 -1.08
C ARG A 77 8.05 -2.40 -0.34
N LEU A 78 7.14 -2.24 0.62
CA LEU A 78 6.65 -3.34 1.45
C LEU A 78 5.59 -4.22 0.75
N GLY A 79 4.97 -3.74 -0.33
CA GLY A 79 3.98 -4.47 -1.14
C GLY A 79 2.66 -3.72 -1.29
N HIS A 80 1.71 -4.27 -2.04
CA HIS A 80 0.42 -3.59 -2.33
C HIS A 80 -0.52 -3.50 -1.13
N ALA A 81 -0.37 -4.40 -0.15
CA ALA A 81 -1.11 -4.34 1.11
C ALA A 81 -0.70 -3.13 1.98
N PHE A 82 0.53 -2.62 1.82
CA PHE A 82 1.07 -1.52 2.61
C PHE A 82 0.86 -0.18 1.89
N THR A 83 -0.41 0.20 1.77
CA THR A 83 -0.85 1.35 0.98
C THR A 83 -1.89 2.21 1.70
N PHE A 84 -1.85 3.51 1.45
CA PHE A 84 -2.87 4.48 1.87
C PHE A 84 -3.04 5.63 0.86
N GLY A 85 -4.16 6.35 0.95
CA GLY A 85 -4.48 7.44 0.02
C GLY A 85 -3.77 8.74 0.36
N ALA A 86 -3.08 9.35 -0.60
CA ALA A 86 -2.45 10.65 -0.46
C ALA A 86 -2.78 11.56 -1.66
N CYS A 87 -3.21 12.80 -1.42
CA CYS A 87 -3.55 13.72 -2.50
C CYS A 87 -2.28 14.11 -3.28
N PRO A 88 -2.31 14.17 -4.62
CA PRO A 88 -1.11 14.33 -5.44
C PRO A 88 -0.34 15.62 -5.15
N PHE A 89 -1.06 16.70 -4.83
CA PHE A 89 -0.50 18.05 -4.76
C PHE A 89 0.11 18.41 -3.41
N VAL A 90 -0.45 17.93 -2.30
CA VAL A 90 -0.04 18.36 -0.94
C VAL A 90 0.57 17.23 -0.14
N HIS A 91 -0.02 16.03 -0.18
CA HIS A 91 0.37 14.96 0.73
C HIS A 91 1.12 13.81 0.08
N HIS A 92 1.02 13.63 -1.24
CA HIS A 92 1.78 12.59 -1.94
C HIS A 92 3.14 13.13 -2.38
N ARG A 93 3.16 13.97 -3.42
CA ARG A 93 4.39 14.31 -4.17
C ARG A 93 5.06 15.61 -3.73
N ALA A 94 4.39 16.39 -2.88
CA ALA A 94 4.99 17.58 -2.33
C ALA A 94 6.18 17.23 -1.44
N LYS A 95 7.13 18.16 -1.33
CA LYS A 95 8.28 18.06 -0.41
C LYS A 95 8.07 18.99 0.79
N VAL A 96 6.88 18.95 1.36
CA VAL A 96 6.46 19.82 2.47
C VAL A 96 6.30 19.03 3.78
N TYR A 97 6.27 19.73 4.90
CA TYR A 97 6.03 19.12 6.21
C TYR A 97 4.69 18.36 6.23
N GLY A 98 4.71 17.10 6.65
CA GLY A 98 3.53 16.24 6.72
C GLY A 98 3.13 15.57 5.39
N SER A 99 3.92 15.71 4.33
CA SER A 99 3.75 14.96 3.07
C SER A 99 4.59 13.68 3.05
N VAL A 100 4.10 12.64 2.37
CA VAL A 100 4.70 11.29 2.40
C VAL A 100 6.02 11.20 1.64
N ASP A 101 6.19 11.96 0.56
CA ASP A 101 7.47 12.07 -0.15
C ASP A 101 8.36 13.17 0.45
N GLY A 102 7.82 14.02 1.34
CA GLY A 102 8.55 15.08 2.03
C GLY A 102 9.16 14.60 3.35
N TRP A 103 8.80 15.28 4.44
CA TRP A 103 9.35 15.04 5.77
C TRP A 103 8.30 15.28 6.86
N GLY A 104 8.54 14.74 8.06
CA GLY A 104 7.75 15.08 9.25
C GLY A 104 6.34 14.50 9.30
N VAL A 105 6.00 13.46 8.53
CA VAL A 105 4.71 12.75 8.69
C VAL A 105 4.55 12.22 10.11
N GLU A 106 5.57 11.52 10.63
CA GLU A 106 5.50 10.94 11.97
C GLU A 106 5.45 12.01 13.06
N GLU A 107 6.18 13.11 12.87
CA GLU A 107 6.19 14.24 13.77
C GLU A 107 4.84 14.98 13.77
N LYS A 108 4.28 15.27 12.60
CA LYS A 108 3.04 16.02 12.45
C LYS A 108 1.84 15.28 13.02
N TYR A 109 1.73 13.98 12.74
CA TYR A 109 0.55 13.20 13.08
C TYR A 109 0.75 12.28 14.29
N GLY A 110 1.96 12.20 14.84
CA GLY A 110 2.28 11.26 15.93
C GLY A 110 2.13 9.79 15.52
N MET A 111 2.17 9.49 14.22
CA MET A 111 1.84 8.19 13.64
C MET A 111 2.86 7.81 12.57
N THR A 112 3.37 6.58 12.61
CA THR A 112 4.24 6.07 11.56
C THR A 112 3.47 5.87 10.25
N GLN A 113 4.15 5.78 9.12
CA GLN A 113 3.48 5.40 7.86
C GLN A 113 2.79 4.02 7.96
N ARG A 114 3.28 3.12 8.82
CA ARG A 114 2.61 1.83 9.09
C ARG A 114 1.32 2.00 9.88
N ASP A 115 1.27 2.96 10.80
CA ASP A 115 0.04 3.30 11.52
C ASP A 115 -1.00 3.92 10.59
N MET A 116 -0.57 4.70 9.59
CA MET A 116 -1.44 5.20 8.52
C MET A 116 -2.06 4.05 7.71
N VAL A 117 -1.27 3.01 7.39
CA VAL A 117 -1.80 1.81 6.73
C VAL A 117 -2.86 1.13 7.61
N ARG A 118 -2.62 0.99 8.91
CA ARG A 118 -3.61 0.39 9.83
C ARG A 118 -4.89 1.22 9.94
N LEU A 119 -4.79 2.54 9.91
CA LEU A 119 -5.96 3.42 9.87
C LEU A 119 -6.70 3.27 8.53
N GLN A 120 -5.98 3.23 7.41
CA GLN A 120 -6.56 2.96 6.09
C GLN A 120 -7.27 1.60 6.04
N ASP A 121 -6.69 0.56 6.65
CA ASP A 121 -7.28 -0.78 6.72
C ASP A 121 -8.65 -0.75 7.38
N ARG A 122 -8.79 -0.01 8.47
CA ARG A 122 -10.08 0.17 9.15
C ARG A 122 -11.11 0.84 8.24
N LEU A 123 -10.73 1.92 7.55
CA LEU A 123 -11.64 2.62 6.64
C LEU A 123 -12.05 1.76 5.44
N VAL A 124 -11.13 0.95 4.90
CA VAL A 124 -11.45 0.01 3.82
C VAL A 124 -12.42 -1.06 4.32
N ALA A 125 -12.19 -1.64 5.50
CA ALA A 125 -13.10 -2.61 6.10
C ALA A 125 -14.49 -2.00 6.33
N GLU A 126 -14.56 -0.82 6.96
CA GLU A 126 -15.82 -0.09 7.19
C GLU A 126 -16.57 0.22 5.88
N SER A 127 -15.85 0.57 4.80
CA SER A 127 -16.45 0.87 3.50
C SER A 127 -17.03 -0.38 2.82
N GLU A 128 -16.36 -1.51 2.93
CA GLU A 128 -16.79 -2.78 2.33
C GLU A 128 -17.92 -3.43 3.17
N ASP A 129 -17.90 -3.27 4.50
CA ASP A 129 -18.96 -3.72 5.40
C ASP A 129 -20.23 -2.86 5.32
N ASN A 130 -20.14 -1.64 4.78
CA ASN A 130 -21.28 -0.75 4.55
C ASN A 130 -22.15 -1.22 3.37
N THR A 131 -22.86 -2.32 3.61
CA THR A 131 -23.80 -2.96 2.69
C THR A 131 -24.97 -2.06 2.27
N VAL A 132 -25.30 -1.02 3.05
CA VAL A 132 -26.34 -0.04 2.71
C VAL A 132 -25.84 0.91 1.60
N GLY A 133 -24.60 1.40 1.70
CA GLY A 133 -23.98 2.20 0.64
C GLY A 133 -23.77 1.42 -0.66
N ALA A 134 -23.46 0.12 -0.57
CA ALA A 134 -23.34 -0.76 -1.73
C ALA A 134 -24.66 -0.91 -2.51
N LYS A 135 -25.79 -1.04 -1.80
CA LYS A 135 -27.13 -1.10 -2.41
C LYS A 135 -27.55 0.23 -3.03
N VAL A 136 -27.27 1.36 -2.38
CA VAL A 136 -27.62 2.70 -2.91
C VAL A 136 -26.79 3.04 -4.15
N ARG A 137 -25.47 2.79 -4.16
CA ARG A 137 -24.63 3.02 -5.36
C ARG A 137 -25.03 2.15 -6.55
N ALA A 138 -25.35 0.87 -6.31
CA ALA A 138 -25.88 0.00 -7.36
C ALA A 138 -27.21 0.52 -7.93
N ALA A 139 -28.12 0.99 -7.07
CA ALA A 139 -29.39 1.59 -7.49
C ALA A 139 -29.22 2.92 -8.23
N MET A 140 -28.13 3.66 -7.99
CA MET A 140 -27.85 4.94 -8.66
C MET A 140 -27.05 4.81 -9.97
N SER A 141 -26.50 3.64 -10.27
CA SER A 141 -25.81 3.36 -11.54
C SER A 141 -26.71 2.73 -12.62
N GLU A 142 -27.98 2.46 -12.30
CA GLU A 142 -28.98 1.84 -13.20
C GLU A 142 -30.05 2.82 -13.70
N GLY A 143 -29.86 4.13 -13.51
CA GLY A 143 -30.76 5.20 -13.99
C GLY A 143 -30.04 6.22 -14.85
#